data_AF-A0A7R9UQ56-F1
#
_entry.id   AF-A0A7R9UQ56-F1
#
_cell.length_a   1.000
_cell.length_b   1.000
_cell.length_c   1.000
_cell.angle_alpha   90.00
_cell.angle_beta   90.00
_cell.angle_gamma   90.00
#
_symmetry.space_group_name_H-M   'P 1'
#
loop_
_entity.id
_entity.type
_entity.pdbx_description
1 polymer ?
#
loop_
_entity_poly.entity_id
_entity_poly.type
_entity_poly.pdbx_seq_one_letter_code
_entity_poly.pdbx_strand_id
1 'polypeptide(L)'
;KEWLSFGHHFALRHGSAVHAHAPALGGAAGGAPTPGASEEQQSPVFVQFVDCVWQLTLCCPRAFEFSQLFLATVLQHVFSAQYGTFLLDTHLLRARAQLPSRTRSLWSDLLDAPAE
;
A
#
# COMPACT_ATOMS: atom_id res chain seq x y z
N LYS A 1 -3.86 -9.26 -5.23
CA LYS A 1 -3.63 -9.29 -6.70
C LYS A 1 -3.96 -7.92 -7.30
N GLU A 2 -5.24 -7.57 -7.40
CA GLU A 2 -5.75 -6.38 -8.13
C GLU A 2 -5.01 -5.06 -7.86
N TRP A 3 -4.71 -4.71 -6.61
CA TRP A 3 -4.06 -3.42 -6.32
C TRP A 3 -2.56 -3.40 -6.63
N LEU A 4 -1.82 -4.41 -6.15
CA LEU A 4 -0.37 -4.41 -6.26
C LEU A 4 0.13 -4.79 -7.66
N SER A 5 -0.50 -5.77 -8.31
CA SER A 5 -0.02 -6.28 -9.61
C SER A 5 -0.45 -5.40 -10.79
N PHE A 6 -1.63 -4.78 -10.73
CA PHE A 6 -2.11 -3.87 -11.78
C PHE A 6 -1.63 -2.42 -11.60
N GLY A 7 -0.74 -2.18 -10.62
CA GLY A 7 -0.03 -0.90 -10.51
C GLY A 7 -0.86 0.22 -9.89
N HIS A 8 -1.60 -0.06 -8.82
CA HIS A 8 -2.06 1.03 -7.97
C HIS A 8 -0.84 1.78 -7.40
N HIS A 9 -0.80 3.10 -7.62
CA HIS A 9 0.33 3.96 -7.24
C HIS A 9 0.31 4.25 -5.73
N PHE A 10 0.63 3.26 -4.89
CA PHE A 10 0.61 3.41 -3.43
C PHE A 10 1.55 4.52 -2.93
N ALA A 11 2.77 4.63 -3.46
CA ALA A 11 3.71 5.64 -2.98
C ALA A 11 3.26 7.06 -3.34
N LEU A 12 2.75 7.25 -4.57
CA LEU A 12 2.23 8.52 -5.02
C LEU A 12 0.96 8.94 -4.28
N ARG A 13 0.00 8.02 -4.10
CA ARG A 13 -1.32 8.32 -3.54
C ARG A 13 -1.28 8.57 -2.03
N HIS A 14 -0.35 7.96 -1.32
CA HIS A 14 -0.21 8.09 0.14
C HIS A 14 0.92 9.04 0.56
N GLY A 15 1.60 9.70 -0.39
CA GLY A 15 2.65 10.67 -0.09
C GLY A 15 3.89 10.05 0.56
N SER A 16 4.28 8.84 0.15
CA SER A 16 5.41 8.15 0.76
C SER A 16 6.72 8.90 0.49
N ALA A 17 7.35 9.40 1.56
CA ALA A 17 8.64 10.11 1.52
C ALA A 17 9.78 9.27 0.90
N VAL A 18 9.60 7.95 0.76
CA VAL A 18 10.53 7.05 0.08
C VAL A 18 10.77 7.48 -1.39
N HIS A 19 9.82 8.16 -2.03
CA HIS A 19 10.00 8.73 -3.36
C HIS A 19 10.53 10.17 -3.38
N ALA A 20 10.43 10.92 -2.28
CA ALA A 20 10.97 12.29 -2.20
C ALA A 20 12.51 12.31 -2.32
N HIS A 21 13.17 11.19 -2.03
CA HIS A 21 14.63 11.05 -2.07
C HIS A 21 15.14 9.99 -3.06
N ALA A 22 14.31 9.47 -3.97
CA ALA A 22 14.72 8.48 -4.96
C ALA A 22 14.80 9.07 -6.38
N PRO A 23 15.78 9.95 -6.70
CA PRO A 23 15.99 10.41 -8.06
C PRO A 23 16.63 9.34 -8.98
N ALA A 24 16.95 8.14 -8.46
CA ALA A 24 17.82 7.17 -9.13
C ALA A 24 17.14 5.88 -9.64
N LEU A 25 15.86 5.61 -9.32
CA LEU A 25 15.17 4.43 -9.85
C LEU A 25 14.29 4.83 -11.03
N GLY A 26 14.94 5.00 -12.18
CA GLY A 26 14.36 5.42 -13.45
C GLY A 26 13.01 4.78 -13.77
N GLY A 27 11.98 5.62 -13.76
CA GLY A 27 10.61 5.28 -14.11
C GLY A 27 9.77 6.55 -14.21
N ALA A 28 9.87 7.22 -15.36
CA ALA A 28 8.94 8.23 -15.87
C ALA A 28 8.56 9.43 -14.96
N ALA A 29 9.51 10.36 -14.77
CA ALA A 29 9.27 11.81 -14.83
C ALA A 29 10.64 12.52 -14.75
N GLY A 30 11.24 12.82 -15.90
CA GLY A 30 12.44 13.65 -16.00
C GLY A 30 12.14 15.14 -15.80
N GLY A 31 11.56 15.50 -14.66
CA GLY A 31 11.30 16.87 -14.25
C GLY A 31 11.56 17.00 -12.75
N ALA A 32 12.25 18.07 -12.35
CA ALA A 32 12.46 18.39 -10.94
C ALA A 32 11.11 18.33 -10.18
N PRO A 33 11.06 17.77 -8.96
CA PRO A 33 9.84 17.78 -8.17
C PRO A 33 9.43 19.23 -7.92
N THR A 34 8.35 19.67 -8.55
CA THR A 34 7.70 20.93 -8.20
C THR A 34 7.07 20.76 -6.82
N PRO A 35 7.41 21.60 -5.84
CA PRO A 35 6.78 21.54 -4.53
C PRO A 35 5.26 21.77 -4.71
N GLY A 36 4.46 20.75 -4.41
CA GLY A 36 3.00 20.75 -4.54
C GLY A 36 2.41 19.73 -5.53
N ALA A 37 3.13 19.31 -6.58
CA ALA A 37 2.58 18.39 -7.58
C ALA A 37 2.30 16.98 -7.03
N SER A 38 3.09 16.55 -6.04
CA SER A 38 2.88 15.28 -5.35
C SER A 38 1.70 15.32 -4.36
N GLU A 39 1.33 16.49 -3.84
CA GLU A 39 0.19 16.65 -2.92
C GLU A 39 -1.14 16.60 -3.69
N GLU A 40 -1.22 17.22 -4.87
CA GLU A 40 -2.41 17.15 -5.75
C GLU A 40 -2.73 15.71 -6.19
N GLN A 41 -1.72 14.84 -6.19
CA GLN A 41 -1.85 13.45 -6.57
C GLN A 41 -2.18 12.52 -5.38
N GLN A 42 -2.17 13.03 -4.15
CA GLN A 42 -2.57 12.24 -2.98
C GLN A 42 -4.08 12.03 -2.99
N SER A 43 -4.51 10.80 -2.77
CA SER A 43 -5.94 10.48 -2.76
C SER A 43 -6.18 9.18 -1.99
N PRO A 44 -7.22 9.12 -1.13
CA PRO A 44 -7.50 7.98 -0.25
C PRO A 44 -8.19 6.82 -0.98
N VAL A 45 -7.83 6.52 -2.23
CA VAL A 45 -8.53 5.53 -3.08
C VAL A 45 -8.52 4.13 -2.44
N PHE A 46 -7.37 3.69 -1.92
CA PHE A 46 -7.30 2.39 -1.25
C PHE A 46 -8.04 2.40 0.09
N VAL A 47 -8.02 3.53 0.81
CA VAL A 47 -8.77 3.69 2.07
C VAL A 47 -10.27 3.59 1.81
N GLN A 48 -10.78 4.23 0.76
CA GLN A 48 -12.18 4.15 0.34
C GLN A 48 -12.59 2.71 0.03
N PHE A 49 -11.73 1.95 -0.66
CA PHE A 49 -11.99 0.53 -0.90
C PHE A 49 -12.10 -0.26 0.41
N VAL A 50 -11.17 -0.05 1.35
CA VAL A 50 -11.22 -0.76 2.65
C VAL A 50 -12.44 -0.35 3.46
N ASP A 51 -12.83 0.92 3.45
CA ASP A 51 -14.05 1.40 4.09
C ASP A 51 -15.29 0.70 3.50
N CYS A 52 -15.41 0.62 2.17
CA CYS A 52 -16.49 -0.14 1.54
C CYS A 52 -16.51 -1.62 1.98
N VAL A 53 -15.35 -2.27 2.11
CA VAL A 53 -15.28 -3.65 2.62
C VAL A 53 -15.72 -3.72 4.08
N TRP A 54 -15.29 -2.76 4.92
CA TRP A 54 -15.71 -2.69 6.31
C TRP A 54 -17.23 -2.53 6.42
N GLN A 55 -17.85 -1.65 5.62
CA GLN A 55 -19.32 -1.52 5.57
C GLN A 55 -20.00 -2.85 5.22
N LEU A 56 -19.44 -3.61 4.26
CA LEU A 56 -19.97 -4.94 3.92
C LEU A 56 -19.85 -5.94 5.08
N THR A 57 -18.78 -5.86 5.88
CA THR A 57 -18.65 -6.71 7.09
C THR A 57 -19.73 -6.40 8.12
N LEU A 58 -20.18 -5.14 8.22
CA LEU A 58 -21.28 -4.74 9.09
C LEU A 58 -22.63 -5.24 8.57
N CYS A 59 -22.86 -5.15 7.24
CA CYS A 59 -24.10 -5.63 6.63
C CYS A 59 -24.23 -7.16 6.68
N CYS A 60 -23.10 -7.88 6.62
CA CYS A 60 -23.07 -9.34 6.57
C CYS A 60 -22.03 -9.94 7.54
N PRO A 61 -22.29 -9.96 8.87
CA PRO A 61 -21.29 -10.33 9.88
C PRO A 61 -20.72 -11.76 9.78
N ARG A 62 -21.39 -12.65 9.06
CA ARG A 62 -20.98 -14.06 8.87
C ARG A 62 -20.45 -14.38 7.47
N ALA A 63 -20.38 -13.38 6.58
CA ALA A 63 -19.94 -13.59 5.20
C ALA A 63 -18.42 -13.50 5.02
N PHE A 64 -17.71 -12.97 6.01
CA PHE A 64 -16.27 -12.72 5.96
C PHE A 64 -15.55 -13.50 7.06
N GLU A 65 -14.44 -14.11 6.70
CA GLU A 65 -13.57 -14.85 7.63
C GLU A 65 -12.66 -13.91 8.44
N PHE A 66 -12.29 -12.77 7.85
CA PHE A 66 -11.42 -11.79 8.50
C PHE A 66 -12.19 -10.83 9.41
N SER A 67 -11.53 -10.37 10.48
CA SER A 67 -12.10 -9.44 11.45
C SER A 67 -11.99 -7.97 11.02
N GLN A 68 -12.68 -7.07 11.74
CA GLN A 68 -12.51 -5.63 11.54
C GLN A 68 -11.09 -5.17 11.90
N LEU A 69 -10.46 -5.82 12.88
CA LEU A 69 -9.06 -5.55 13.26
C LEU A 69 -8.12 -5.83 12.10
N PHE A 70 -8.35 -6.91 11.34
CA PHE A 70 -7.55 -7.22 10.15
C PHE A 70 -7.55 -6.06 9.14
N LEU A 71 -8.72 -5.48 8.85
CA LEU A 71 -8.83 -4.33 7.93
C LEU A 71 -8.10 -3.09 8.48
N ALA A 72 -8.23 -2.82 9.78
CA ALA A 72 -7.53 -1.71 10.44
C ALA A 72 -6.00 -1.88 10.40
N THR A 73 -5.49 -3.08 10.66
CA THR A 73 -4.06 -3.39 10.59
C THR A 73 -3.51 -3.25 9.17
N VAL A 74 -4.27 -3.69 8.16
CA VAL A 74 -3.90 -3.47 6.76
C VAL A 74 -3.76 -1.98 6.46
N LEU A 75 -4.75 -1.16 6.85
CA LEU A 75 -4.69 0.30 6.65
C LEU A 75 -3.52 0.94 7.37
N GLN A 76 -3.27 0.60 8.63
CA GLN A 76 -2.13 1.11 9.39
C GLN A 76 -0.80 0.87 8.65
N HIS A 77 -0.63 -0.32 8.07
CA HIS A 77 0.60 -0.71 7.39
C HIS A 77 0.70 -0.26 5.92
N VAL A 78 -0.37 0.31 5.35
CA VAL A 78 -0.26 1.10 4.11
C VAL A 78 0.55 2.38 4.36
N PHE A 79 0.35 3.02 5.51
CA PHE A 79 1.03 4.28 5.86
C PHE A 79 2.35 4.09 6.59
N SER A 80 2.51 3.02 7.37
CA SER A 80 3.67 2.88 8.26
C SER A 80 5.00 2.60 7.54
N ALA A 81 4.97 2.16 6.28
CA ALA A 81 6.14 1.75 5.49
C ALA A 81 7.01 0.67 6.16
N GLN A 82 6.51 -0.02 7.19
CA GLN A 82 7.23 -1.06 7.93
C GLN A 82 7.45 -2.34 7.11
N TYR A 83 6.53 -2.61 6.17
CA TYR A 83 6.58 -3.77 5.28
C TYR A 83 6.79 -3.33 3.83
N GLY A 84 7.43 -4.17 3.03
CA GLY A 84 7.57 -3.91 1.60
C GLY A 84 6.29 -4.08 0.79
N THR A 85 5.20 -4.54 1.43
CA THR A 85 3.95 -4.92 0.77
C THR A 85 3.32 -3.79 -0.03
N PHE A 86 3.30 -2.57 0.50
CA PHE A 86 2.66 -1.39 -0.13
C PHE A 86 3.67 -0.33 -0.60
N LEU A 87 4.97 -0.64 -0.62
CA LEU A 87 5.99 0.29 -1.10
C LEU A 87 6.03 0.34 -2.62
N LEU A 88 6.35 1.52 -3.15
CA LEU A 88 6.52 1.81 -4.59
C LEU A 88 5.24 1.60 -5.43
N ASP A 89 5.21 2.20 -6.62
CA ASP A 89 3.98 2.28 -7.42
C ASP A 89 3.76 1.08 -8.36
N THR A 90 4.83 0.49 -8.88
CA THR A 90 4.73 -0.55 -9.92
C THR A 90 5.46 -1.83 -9.55
N HIS A 91 4.97 -2.94 -10.10
CA HIS A 91 5.66 -4.24 -9.96
C HIS A 91 7.11 -4.18 -10.46
N LEU A 92 7.37 -3.43 -11.55
CA LEU A 92 8.71 -3.23 -12.08
C LEU A 92 9.64 -2.56 -11.06
N LEU A 93 9.18 -1.48 -10.42
CA LEU A 93 9.96 -0.78 -9.38
C LEU A 93 10.22 -1.68 -8.17
N ARG A 94 9.22 -2.45 -7.72
CA ARG A 94 9.36 -3.40 -6.61
C ARG A 94 10.35 -4.53 -6.93
N ALA A 95 10.34 -5.03 -8.16
CA ALA A 95 11.29 -6.05 -8.63
C ALA A 95 12.72 -5.50 -8.71
N ARG A 96 12.91 -4.30 -9.28
CA ARG A 96 14.22 -3.63 -9.34
C ARG A 96 14.80 -3.33 -7.95
N ALA A 97 13.94 -2.92 -7.02
CA ALA A 97 14.33 -2.69 -5.63
C ALA A 97 14.55 -3.99 -4.82
N GLN A 98 14.25 -5.16 -5.40
CA GLN A 98 14.36 -6.47 -4.75
C GLN A 98 13.61 -6.51 -3.40
N LEU A 99 12.42 -5.90 -3.33
CA LEU A 99 11.67 -5.81 -2.07
C LEU A 99 11.42 -7.18 -1.39
N PRO A 100 11.09 -8.27 -2.11
CA PRO A 100 10.86 -9.56 -1.46
C PRO A 100 12.06 -10.12 -0.69
N SER A 101 13.29 -9.78 -1.08
CA SER A 101 14.51 -10.22 -0.36
C SER A 101 14.99 -9.21 0.68
N ARG A 102 14.56 -7.95 0.59
CA ARG A 102 15.05 -6.86 1.45
C ARG A 102 14.07 -6.45 2.55
N THR A 103 12.81 -6.87 2.44
CA THR A 103 11.74 -6.46 3.34
C THR A 103 10.83 -7.63 3.67
N ARG A 104 10.19 -7.59 4.84
CA ARG A 104 9.15 -8.57 5.19
C ARG A 104 7.84 -8.23 4.49
N SER A 105 7.05 -9.25 4.21
CA SER A 105 5.66 -9.11 3.75
C SER A 105 4.75 -8.97 4.96
N LEU A 106 3.85 -7.99 4.93
CA LEU A 106 2.77 -7.83 5.91
C LEU A 106 1.97 -9.13 6.07
N TRP A 107 1.74 -9.84 4.96
CA TRP A 107 0.95 -11.07 4.97
C TRP A 107 1.62 -12.19 5.76
N SER A 108 2.95 -12.23 5.83
CA SER A 108 3.66 -13.22 6.65
C SER A 108 3.26 -13.03 8.11
N ASP A 109 3.26 -11.79 8.60
CA ASP A 109 3.02 -11.51 10.01
C ASP A 109 1.52 -11.55 10.36
N LEU A 110 0.64 -11.15 9.42
CA LEU A 110 -0.82 -11.23 9.62
C LEU A 110 -1.36 -12.65 9.59
N LEU A 111 -0.80 -13.54 8.77
CA LEU A 111 -1.29 -14.93 8.65
C LEU A 111 -0.67 -15.86 9.69
N ASP A 112 0.52 -15.54 10.19
CA ASP A 112 1.16 -16.28 11.29
C ASP A 112 0.63 -15.83 12.67
N ALA A 113 -0.12 -14.73 12.74
CA ALA A 113 -0.73 -14.27 13.99
C ALA A 113 -1.81 -15.26 14.45
N PRO A 114 -1.84 -15.63 15.75
CA PRO A 114 -2.89 -16.48 16.29
C PRO A 114 -4.25 -15.81 16.08
N ALA A 115 -5.24 -16.59 15.63
CA ALA A 115 -6.62 -16.13 15.54
C ALA A 115 -7.13 -15.80 16.96
N GLU A 116 -7.48 -14.54 17.21
CA GLU A 116 -8.23 -14.14 18.41
C GLU A 116 -9.73 -14.42 18.27
#